data_AF-A0A840Q3Z2-F1
#
_entry.id   AF-A0A840Q3Z2-F1
#
_cell.length_a   1.000
_cell.length_b   1.000
_cell.length_c   1.000
_cell.angle_alpha   90.00
_cell.angle_beta   90.00
_cell.angle_gamma   90.00
#
_symmetry.space_group_name_H-M   'P 1'
#
loop_
_entity.id
_entity.type
_entity.pdbx_description
1 polymer ?
#
loop_
_entity_poly.entity_id
_entity_poly.type
_entity_poly.pdbx_seq_one_letter_code
_entity_poly.pdbx_strand_id
1 'polypeptide(L)'
;MRRADALADHGERPWWWDAVCYQVDVGSFADGDGDGVGDLDGLRDRLGYLELLGVDAVVLAGTAGLDPAAENFADLLVEAHEAGMRVMLALDVDPARTDPGSVLLPWLERGVDGFHLAPRPDPADAIGAVLADYPDRVVIGSGPGDWHLAFNLDLAVAGFAAEPVREAIKDVLAAPAPRPAWAMASRDTERSRDEAALTPVRAMALVQLALPGAVCLRHGEELGLPGAHRVRMPWEGDRPPFGFSTAEADWSSIPADWVAFTVEAQLEDAASTLSLYRQALETRSTHPAFTSDQVEWFGAPEECFAFRRTGTSLICALNTSPSAVPVPPGELLLSSRPLESGELPPGTAAWLV
;
A
#
# COMPACT_ATOMS: atom_id res chain seq x y z
N MET A 1 7.70 8.98 -28.91
CA MET A 1 8.35 7.95 -28.07
C MET A 1 7.82 8.19 -26.67
N ARG A 2 7.05 7.26 -26.09
CA ARG A 2 6.39 7.52 -24.79
C ARG A 2 7.46 7.53 -23.70
N ARG A 3 7.27 8.30 -22.63
CA ARG A 3 8.26 8.45 -21.55
C ARG A 3 8.59 7.10 -20.88
N ALA A 4 7.63 6.18 -20.85
CA ALA A 4 7.80 4.79 -20.42
C ALA A 4 8.71 3.94 -21.35
N ASP A 5 8.77 4.24 -22.65
CA ASP A 5 9.59 3.49 -23.62
C ASP A 5 11.07 3.88 -23.54
N ALA A 6 11.39 5.08 -23.04
CA ALA A 6 12.75 5.61 -22.99
C ALA A 6 13.57 5.11 -21.79
N LEU A 7 12.92 4.59 -20.75
CA LEU A 7 13.57 3.99 -19.57
C LEU A 7 13.78 2.46 -19.70
N ALA A 8 13.28 1.85 -20.77
CA ALA A 8 13.31 0.40 -20.98
C ALA A 8 14.59 -0.13 -21.68
N ASP A 9 15.61 0.71 -21.91
CA ASP A 9 16.80 0.35 -22.71
C ASP A 9 18.00 -0.19 -21.89
N HIS A 10 17.80 -0.46 -20.59
CA HIS A 10 18.74 -1.22 -19.76
C HIS A 10 17.96 -2.30 -19.01
N GLY A 11 18.46 -3.54 -18.97
CA GLY A 11 17.75 -4.73 -18.48
C GLY A 11 17.39 -4.76 -16.98
N GLU A 12 17.27 -3.62 -16.32
CA GLU A 12 16.81 -3.44 -14.94
C GLU A 12 15.50 -2.64 -14.92
N ARG A 13 14.47 -3.17 -14.26
CA ARG A 13 13.19 -2.48 -14.06
C ARG A 13 13.42 -1.23 -13.21
N PRO A 14 12.67 -0.13 -13.46
CA PRO A 14 12.74 1.01 -12.57
C PRO A 14 12.22 0.65 -11.17
N TRP A 15 12.70 1.35 -10.14
CA TRP A 15 12.40 1.03 -8.74
C TRP A 15 10.90 0.94 -8.43
N TRP A 16 10.08 1.76 -9.11
CA TRP A 16 8.64 1.86 -8.90
C TRP A 16 7.82 0.76 -9.59
N TRP A 17 8.45 -0.11 -10.39
CA TRP A 17 7.74 -1.07 -11.25
C TRP A 17 6.85 -2.03 -10.47
N ASP A 18 7.34 -2.58 -9.37
CA ASP A 18 6.59 -3.48 -8.49
C ASP A 18 6.58 -2.99 -7.02
N ALA A 19 6.87 -1.70 -6.82
CA ALA A 19 7.10 -1.10 -5.50
C ALA A 19 5.90 -1.17 -4.56
N VAL A 20 6.20 -1.25 -3.27
CA VAL A 20 5.24 -1.14 -2.17
C VAL A 20 5.33 0.27 -1.60
N CYS A 21 4.32 1.08 -1.92
CA CYS A 21 4.16 2.46 -1.47
C CYS A 21 3.28 2.50 -0.21
N TYR A 22 3.86 2.88 0.92
CA TYR A 22 3.17 2.96 2.21
C TYR A 22 2.75 4.40 2.51
N GLN A 23 1.45 4.66 2.45
CA GLN A 23 0.84 5.96 2.66
C GLN A 23 0.64 6.26 4.14
N VAL A 24 1.24 7.36 4.60
CA VAL A 24 1.21 7.83 5.99
C VAL A 24 0.46 9.15 6.07
N ASP A 25 -0.60 9.26 6.86
CA ASP A 25 -1.15 10.58 7.25
C ASP A 25 -0.37 11.07 8.48
N VAL A 26 0.55 12.02 8.27
CA VAL A 26 1.56 12.44 9.26
C VAL A 26 0.92 12.74 10.62
N GLY A 27 -0.18 13.50 10.62
CA GLY A 27 -0.92 13.90 11.82
C GLY A 27 -1.53 12.76 12.65
N SER A 28 -1.52 11.53 12.14
CA SER A 28 -2.08 10.35 12.83
C SER A 28 -1.12 9.16 12.89
N PHE A 29 0.15 9.35 12.52
CA PHE A 29 1.13 8.27 12.52
C PHE A 29 1.87 8.13 13.86
N ALA A 30 2.61 9.15 14.27
CA ALA A 30 3.31 9.19 15.55
C ALA A 30 3.60 10.64 15.93
N ASP A 31 3.40 10.97 17.20
CA ASP A 31 3.65 12.29 17.79
C ASP A 31 4.99 12.26 18.54
N GLY A 32 5.95 13.07 18.06
CA GLY A 32 7.32 13.14 18.57
C GLY A 32 7.53 14.22 19.62
N ASP A 33 6.70 15.27 19.65
CA ASP A 33 6.84 16.41 20.56
C ASP A 33 5.84 16.42 21.74
N GLY A 34 4.85 15.54 21.70
CA GLY A 34 3.86 15.34 22.74
C GLY A 34 2.73 16.36 22.73
N ASP A 35 2.43 16.99 21.59
CA ASP A 35 1.31 17.93 21.45
C ASP A 35 -0.06 17.25 21.18
N GLY A 36 -0.05 15.94 20.90
CA GLY A 36 -1.22 15.12 20.61
C GLY A 36 -1.52 14.94 19.12
N VAL A 37 -0.67 15.45 18.23
CA VAL A 37 -0.77 15.35 16.77
C VAL A 37 0.51 14.77 16.21
N GLY A 38 0.41 13.89 15.23
CA GLY A 38 1.61 13.31 14.62
C GLY A 38 2.41 14.32 13.80
N ASP A 39 3.73 14.13 13.77
CA ASP A 39 4.68 15.05 13.14
C ASP A 39 5.80 14.29 12.39
N LEU A 40 6.76 15.02 11.81
CA LEU A 40 7.86 14.40 11.07
C LEU A 40 8.86 13.70 11.98
N ASP A 41 9.07 14.18 13.21
CA ASP A 41 10.02 13.59 14.15
C ASP A 41 9.47 12.26 14.69
N GLY A 42 8.19 12.19 15.00
CA GLY A 42 7.50 10.94 15.30
C GLY A 42 7.52 9.96 14.12
N LEU A 43 7.39 10.43 12.88
CA LEU A 43 7.55 9.56 11.69
C LEU A 43 8.99 9.03 11.56
N ARG A 44 10.00 9.88 11.76
CA ARG A 44 11.42 9.50 11.71
C ARG A 44 11.75 8.39 12.71
N ASP A 45 11.26 8.52 13.94
CA ASP A 45 11.42 7.51 14.99
C ASP A 45 10.82 6.13 14.63
N ARG A 46 9.94 6.10 13.62
CA ARG A 46 9.25 4.88 13.15
C ARG A 46 9.73 4.41 11.76
N LEU A 47 10.74 5.04 11.15
CA LEU A 47 11.31 4.56 9.88
C LEU A 47 11.84 3.13 9.98
N GLY A 48 12.46 2.75 11.11
CA GLY A 48 12.92 1.38 11.33
C GLY A 48 11.79 0.34 11.31
N TYR A 49 10.57 0.72 11.67
CA TYR A 49 9.39 -0.14 11.52
C TYR A 49 8.98 -0.30 10.05
N LEU A 50 9.05 0.77 9.26
CA LEU A 50 8.73 0.73 7.83
C LEU A 50 9.76 -0.08 7.04
N GLU A 51 11.05 0.05 7.37
CA GLU A 51 12.12 -0.80 6.85
C GLU A 51 11.87 -2.27 7.18
N LEU A 52 11.55 -2.57 8.44
CA LEU A 52 11.20 -3.92 8.92
C LEU A 52 9.98 -4.53 8.19
N LEU A 53 9.01 -3.68 7.81
CA LEU A 53 7.85 -4.10 7.02
C LEU A 53 8.22 -4.43 5.57
N GLY A 54 9.31 -3.85 5.05
CA GLY A 54 9.81 -4.08 3.70
C GLY A 54 9.13 -3.21 2.65
N VAL A 55 8.82 -1.95 2.98
CA VAL A 55 8.21 -0.99 2.04
C VAL A 55 9.29 -0.30 1.21
N ASP A 56 9.00 0.00 -0.06
CA ASP A 56 9.96 0.64 -0.97
C ASP A 56 9.87 2.17 -0.93
N ALA A 57 8.68 2.71 -0.62
CA ALA A 57 8.44 4.13 -0.57
C ALA A 57 7.46 4.52 0.54
N VAL A 58 7.73 5.64 1.22
CA VAL A 58 6.81 6.29 2.16
C VAL A 58 6.13 7.45 1.44
N VAL A 59 4.80 7.44 1.39
CA VAL A 59 4.00 8.50 0.75
C VAL A 59 3.37 9.38 1.83
N LEU A 60 3.92 10.57 2.05
CA LEU A 60 3.43 11.49 3.08
C LEU A 60 2.13 12.15 2.63
N ALA A 61 1.05 11.91 3.37
CA ALA A 61 -0.23 12.56 3.24
C ALA A 61 -0.49 13.48 4.43
N GLY A 62 -1.41 14.43 4.24
CA GLY A 62 -1.65 15.45 5.26
C GLY A 62 -0.52 16.49 5.31
N THR A 63 0.10 16.77 4.16
CA THR A 63 1.28 17.65 4.00
C THR A 63 1.00 19.14 4.25
N ALA A 64 -0.23 19.50 4.64
CA ALA A 64 -0.58 20.87 4.97
C ALA A 64 0.21 21.33 6.19
N GLY A 65 1.04 22.36 6.02
CA GLY A 65 1.89 22.89 7.08
C GLY A 65 3.30 22.30 7.11
N LEU A 66 3.61 21.30 6.28
CA LEU A 66 5.00 20.87 6.09
C LEU A 66 5.77 21.92 5.28
N ASP A 67 7.00 22.19 5.70
CA ASP A 67 7.91 23.12 5.02
C ASP A 67 9.07 22.33 4.39
N PRO A 68 9.25 22.39 3.04
CA PRO A 68 10.40 21.74 2.38
C PRO A 68 11.75 22.25 2.87
N ALA A 69 11.82 23.45 3.48
CA ALA A 69 13.03 24.01 4.03
C ALA A 69 13.31 23.60 5.50
N ALA A 70 12.38 22.88 6.14
CA ALA A 70 12.56 22.44 7.53
C ALA A 70 13.71 21.43 7.66
N GLU A 71 14.47 21.53 8.74
CA GLU A 71 15.61 20.65 9.03
C GLU A 71 15.16 19.20 9.23
N ASN A 72 14.10 18.97 10.00
CA ASN A 72 13.56 17.62 10.21
C ASN A 72 13.02 16.96 8.93
N PHE A 73 12.59 17.73 7.94
CA PHE A 73 12.24 17.18 6.62
C PHE A 73 13.47 16.73 5.83
N ALA A 74 14.57 17.50 5.90
CA ALA A 74 15.84 17.11 5.29
C ALA A 74 16.41 15.85 5.95
N ASP A 75 16.33 15.77 7.28
CA ASP A 75 16.76 14.57 8.03
C ASP A 75 15.91 13.34 7.65
N LEU A 76 14.59 13.49 7.58
CA LEU A 76 13.68 12.42 7.15
C LEU A 76 14.08 11.86 5.77
N LEU A 77 14.45 12.72 4.82
CA LEU A 77 14.90 12.29 3.50
C LEU A 77 16.19 11.48 3.60
N VAL A 78 17.18 11.96 4.35
CA VAL A 78 18.47 11.26 4.55
C VAL A 78 18.24 9.91 5.19
N GLU A 79 17.52 9.85 6.31
CA GLU A 79 17.27 8.62 7.07
C GLU A 79 16.49 7.59 6.23
N ALA A 80 15.45 8.03 5.51
CA ALA A 80 14.68 7.15 4.64
C ALA A 80 15.54 6.61 3.47
N HIS A 81 16.36 7.46 2.85
CA HIS A 81 17.25 7.06 1.75
C HIS A 81 18.37 6.11 2.23
N GLU A 82 18.91 6.33 3.44
CA GLU A 82 19.88 5.41 4.06
C GLU A 82 19.26 4.04 4.37
N ALA A 83 17.99 4.00 4.74
CA ALA A 83 17.20 2.77 4.88
C ALA A 83 16.72 2.19 3.52
N GLY A 84 17.15 2.77 2.40
CA GLY A 84 16.82 2.31 1.04
C GLY A 84 15.41 2.68 0.55
N MET A 85 14.60 3.34 1.37
CA MET A 85 13.24 3.78 1.02
C MET A 85 13.26 5.06 0.18
N ARG A 86 12.20 5.28 -0.59
CA ARG A 86 11.91 6.54 -1.28
C ARG A 86 10.92 7.38 -0.48
N VAL A 87 10.98 8.70 -0.60
CA VAL A 87 10.03 9.61 0.03
C VAL A 87 9.21 10.32 -1.04
N MET A 88 7.91 10.13 -0.99
CA MET A 88 6.95 10.74 -1.91
C MET A 88 5.94 11.61 -1.16
N LEU A 89 5.30 12.54 -1.85
CA LEU A 89 4.28 13.40 -1.26
C LEU A 89 2.92 13.21 -1.93
N ALA A 90 1.88 13.03 -1.13
CA ALA A 90 0.50 13.08 -1.59
C ALA A 90 0.02 14.54 -1.62
N LEU A 91 -0.11 15.10 -2.82
CA LEU A 91 -0.44 16.51 -3.04
C LEU A 91 -1.72 16.67 -3.86
N ASP A 92 -2.46 17.74 -3.56
CA ASP A 92 -3.58 18.21 -4.38
C ASP A 92 -3.11 19.40 -5.22
N VAL A 93 -2.68 19.12 -6.45
CA VAL A 93 -2.21 20.13 -7.41
C VAL A 93 -3.31 20.37 -8.43
N ASP A 94 -3.87 21.58 -8.40
CA ASP A 94 -4.87 22.04 -9.36
C ASP A 94 -4.27 23.13 -10.26
N PRO A 95 -3.82 22.78 -11.48
CA PRO A 95 -3.19 23.74 -12.39
C PRO A 95 -4.10 24.88 -12.82
N ALA A 96 -5.43 24.74 -12.67
CA ALA A 96 -6.37 25.83 -12.92
C ALA A 96 -6.33 26.90 -11.82
N ARG A 97 -5.77 26.59 -10.65
CA ARG A 97 -5.73 27.46 -9.47
C ARG A 97 -4.33 27.93 -9.10
N THR A 98 -3.30 27.14 -9.39
CA THR A 98 -1.93 27.43 -8.99
C THR A 98 -0.96 26.85 -10.00
N ASP A 99 0.14 27.57 -10.26
CA ASP A 99 1.23 27.07 -11.09
C ASP A 99 1.84 25.81 -10.47
N PRO A 100 1.84 24.65 -11.16
CA PRO A 100 2.42 23.42 -10.60
C PRO A 100 3.89 23.53 -10.22
N GLY A 101 4.67 24.32 -10.97
CA GLY A 101 6.09 24.55 -10.68
C GLY A 101 6.28 25.15 -9.29
N SER A 102 5.49 26.18 -8.95
CA SER A 102 5.53 26.82 -7.63
C SER A 102 5.21 25.89 -6.46
N VAL A 103 4.48 24.78 -6.71
CA VAL A 103 4.15 23.79 -5.69
C VAL A 103 5.19 22.67 -5.63
N LEU A 104 5.63 22.15 -6.78
CA LEU A 104 6.44 20.94 -6.87
C LEU A 104 7.95 21.21 -6.74
N LEU A 105 8.44 22.32 -7.32
CA LEU A 105 9.89 22.61 -7.36
C LEU A 105 10.55 22.66 -5.98
N PRO A 106 9.96 23.30 -4.95
CA PRO A 106 10.57 23.32 -3.61
C PRO A 106 10.83 21.92 -3.04
N TRP A 107 9.98 20.93 -3.35
CA TRP A 107 10.14 19.55 -2.91
C TRP A 107 11.13 18.78 -3.78
N LEU A 108 11.07 19.00 -5.09
CA LEU A 108 11.98 18.38 -6.07
C LEU A 108 13.44 18.78 -5.80
N GLU A 109 13.69 20.06 -5.55
CA GLU A 109 15.00 20.62 -5.21
C GLU A 109 15.57 20.06 -3.90
N ARG A 110 14.70 19.57 -3.01
CA ARG A 110 15.09 18.93 -1.74
C ARG A 110 15.38 17.45 -1.86
N GLY A 111 14.99 16.82 -2.98
CA GLY A 111 15.25 15.40 -3.22
C GLY A 111 14.06 14.48 -2.99
N VAL A 112 12.83 14.99 -2.89
CA VAL A 112 11.62 14.15 -2.91
C VAL A 112 11.59 13.31 -4.18
N ASP A 113 11.31 12.02 -4.05
CA ASP A 113 11.41 11.01 -5.11
C ASP A 113 10.18 10.94 -6.02
N GLY A 114 9.07 11.53 -5.60
CA GLY A 114 7.87 11.56 -6.41
C GLY A 114 6.62 12.06 -5.70
N PHE A 115 5.51 11.95 -6.40
CA PHE A 115 4.23 12.50 -5.97
C PHE A 115 3.08 11.51 -6.17
N HIS A 116 2.16 11.47 -5.22
CA HIS A 116 0.84 10.90 -5.40
C HIS A 116 -0.16 12.06 -5.57
N LEU A 117 -0.69 12.21 -6.78
CA LEU A 117 -1.52 13.36 -7.12
C LEU A 117 -3.00 13.03 -6.98
N ALA A 118 -3.73 13.94 -6.33
CA ALA A 118 -5.18 13.85 -6.26
C ALA A 118 -5.80 13.87 -7.67
N PRO A 119 -6.92 13.14 -7.89
CA PRO A 119 -7.61 13.12 -9.18
C PRO A 119 -8.09 14.52 -9.54
N ARG A 120 -7.56 15.07 -10.64
CA ARG A 120 -7.98 16.36 -11.22
C ARG A 120 -8.14 16.20 -12.73
N PRO A 121 -9.07 16.93 -13.38
CA PRO A 121 -9.17 16.96 -14.82
C PRO A 121 -7.96 17.71 -15.41
N ASP A 122 -7.29 17.08 -16.38
CA ASP A 122 -6.26 17.69 -17.24
C ASP A 122 -4.98 18.28 -16.58
N PRO A 123 -4.41 17.70 -15.49
CA PRO A 123 -3.18 18.25 -14.91
C PRO A 123 -1.89 17.72 -15.55
N ALA A 124 -1.98 16.71 -16.41
CA ALA A 124 -0.84 15.89 -16.80
C ALA A 124 0.23 16.64 -17.59
N ASP A 125 -0.14 17.48 -18.54
CA ASP A 125 0.84 18.18 -19.39
C ASP A 125 1.62 19.24 -18.60
N ALA A 126 0.93 20.03 -17.77
CA ALA A 126 1.56 21.08 -16.96
C ALA A 126 2.48 20.49 -15.89
N ILE A 127 2.03 19.43 -15.22
CA ILE A 127 2.84 18.72 -14.23
C ILE A 127 4.01 17.99 -14.92
N GLY A 128 3.73 17.33 -16.05
CA GLY A 128 4.73 16.64 -16.85
C GLY A 128 5.85 17.55 -17.36
N ALA A 129 5.51 18.80 -17.68
CA ALA A 129 6.49 19.82 -18.06
C ALA A 129 7.43 20.18 -16.91
N VAL A 130 6.92 20.35 -15.68
CA VAL A 130 7.76 20.58 -14.49
C VAL A 130 8.68 19.39 -14.23
N LEU A 131 8.14 18.18 -14.34
CA LEU A 131 8.90 16.94 -14.10
C LEU A 131 9.85 16.59 -15.25
N ALA A 132 9.82 17.28 -16.40
CA ALA A 132 10.71 17.00 -17.52
C ALA A 132 12.20 17.12 -17.14
N ASP A 133 12.52 18.05 -16.25
CA ASP A 133 13.88 18.26 -15.71
C ASP A 133 14.23 17.28 -14.58
N TYR A 134 13.30 16.42 -14.17
CA TYR A 134 13.42 15.47 -13.07
C TYR A 134 12.99 14.05 -13.51
N PRO A 135 13.72 13.41 -14.45
CA PRO A 135 13.29 12.17 -15.09
C PRO A 135 13.18 10.96 -14.15
N ASP A 136 13.89 10.98 -13.02
CA ASP A 136 13.88 9.90 -12.03
C ASP A 136 12.71 10.00 -11.03
N ARG A 137 11.86 11.04 -11.16
CA ARG A 137 10.78 11.32 -10.22
C ARG A 137 9.47 10.68 -10.66
N VAL A 138 8.87 9.96 -9.73
CA VAL A 138 7.72 9.09 -10.01
C VAL A 138 6.42 9.80 -9.71
N VAL A 139 5.39 9.51 -10.50
CA VAL A 139 4.05 10.02 -10.27
C VAL A 139 3.07 8.86 -10.22
N ILE A 140 2.37 8.79 -9.10
CA ILE A 140 1.16 7.99 -8.92
C ILE A 140 -0.01 8.94 -9.17
N GLY A 141 -0.75 8.73 -10.26
CA GLY A 141 -1.88 9.54 -10.65
C GLY A 141 -3.20 8.78 -10.58
N SER A 142 -4.28 9.50 -10.32
CA SER A 142 -5.65 8.99 -10.49
C SER A 142 -6.28 9.65 -11.72
N GLY A 143 -6.88 8.87 -12.61
CA GLY A 143 -7.55 9.38 -13.82
C GLY A 143 -6.62 9.57 -15.04
N PRO A 144 -7.11 10.21 -16.11
CA PRO A 144 -6.40 10.30 -17.38
C PRO A 144 -5.12 11.13 -17.28
N GLY A 145 -4.01 10.60 -17.80
CA GLY A 145 -2.71 11.27 -17.87
C GLY A 145 -1.58 10.29 -18.18
N ASP A 146 -0.46 10.79 -18.72
CA ASP A 146 0.75 9.99 -18.96
C ASP A 146 1.59 9.89 -17.66
N TRP A 147 1.02 9.21 -16.66
CA TRP A 147 1.66 8.98 -15.37
C TRP A 147 2.64 7.80 -15.41
N HIS A 148 3.40 7.59 -14.33
CA HIS A 148 4.18 6.36 -14.19
C HIS A 148 3.28 5.21 -13.71
N LEU A 149 2.43 5.51 -12.72
CA LEU A 149 1.52 4.57 -12.07
C LEU A 149 0.07 5.10 -12.05
N ALA A 150 -0.89 4.22 -12.32
CA ALA A 150 -2.33 4.46 -12.18
C ALA A 150 -2.83 3.94 -10.83
N PHE A 151 -3.08 4.85 -9.88
CA PHE A 151 -3.76 4.51 -8.64
C PHE A 151 -5.19 4.06 -8.93
N ASN A 152 -5.58 2.92 -8.37
CA ASN A 152 -6.92 2.38 -8.53
C ASN A 152 -7.45 1.75 -7.22
N LEU A 153 -8.77 1.81 -7.06
CA LEU A 153 -9.51 1.27 -5.92
C LEU A 153 -10.48 0.16 -6.35
N ASP A 154 -10.32 -0.39 -7.56
CA ASP A 154 -11.29 -1.33 -8.14
C ASP A 154 -11.42 -2.60 -7.29
N LEU A 155 -10.33 -3.07 -6.67
CA LEU A 155 -10.38 -4.17 -5.70
C LEU A 155 -11.17 -3.81 -4.43
N ALA A 156 -11.00 -2.60 -3.91
CA ALA A 156 -11.73 -2.12 -2.75
C ALA A 156 -13.24 -2.03 -3.05
N VAL A 157 -13.60 -1.55 -4.24
CA VAL A 157 -14.98 -1.43 -4.71
C VAL A 157 -15.61 -2.80 -4.98
N ALA A 158 -14.84 -3.74 -5.52
CA ALA A 158 -15.29 -5.12 -5.75
C ALA A 158 -15.65 -5.86 -4.45
N GLY A 159 -15.04 -5.47 -3.32
CA GLY A 159 -15.29 -6.09 -2.02
C GLY A 159 -14.78 -7.52 -1.96
N PHE A 160 -15.51 -8.39 -1.24
CA PHE A 160 -15.14 -9.79 -1.04
C PHE A 160 -16.04 -10.75 -1.82
N ALA A 161 -15.99 -10.66 -3.14
CA ALA A 161 -16.74 -11.53 -4.05
C ALA A 161 -15.88 -11.94 -5.25
N ALA A 162 -15.77 -13.24 -5.50
CA ALA A 162 -14.82 -13.78 -6.48
C ALA A 162 -14.98 -13.18 -7.90
N GLU A 163 -16.20 -13.11 -8.42
CA GLU A 163 -16.43 -12.61 -9.80
C GLU A 163 -16.19 -11.08 -9.91
N PRO A 164 -16.74 -10.21 -9.03
CA PRO A 164 -16.38 -8.79 -9.05
C PRO A 164 -14.88 -8.51 -8.93
N VAL A 165 -14.17 -9.23 -8.05
CA VAL A 165 -12.72 -9.07 -7.88
C VAL A 165 -11.98 -9.49 -9.15
N ARG A 166 -12.40 -10.60 -9.77
CA ARG A 166 -11.83 -11.08 -11.03
C ARG A 166 -12.00 -10.08 -12.17
N GLU A 167 -13.20 -9.51 -12.33
CA GLU A 167 -13.46 -8.53 -13.37
C GLU A 167 -12.68 -7.23 -13.13
N ALA A 168 -12.60 -6.75 -11.87
CA ALA A 168 -11.75 -5.62 -11.51
C ALA A 168 -10.27 -5.84 -11.91
N ILE A 169 -9.73 -7.03 -11.60
CA ILE A 169 -8.34 -7.37 -11.99
C ILE A 169 -8.17 -7.35 -13.51
N LYS A 170 -9.10 -7.96 -14.25
CA LYS A 170 -9.04 -8.00 -15.72
C LYS A 170 -9.10 -6.61 -16.33
N ASP A 171 -10.04 -5.78 -15.88
CA ASP A 171 -10.25 -4.44 -16.42
C ASP A 171 -9.02 -3.56 -16.20
N VAL A 172 -8.46 -3.58 -14.98
CA VAL A 172 -7.26 -2.82 -14.64
C VAL A 172 -6.03 -3.30 -15.42
N LEU A 173 -5.85 -4.63 -15.59
CA LEU A 173 -4.72 -5.17 -16.34
C LEU A 173 -4.85 -5.06 -17.87
N ALA A 174 -6.08 -4.95 -18.39
CA ALA A 174 -6.34 -4.72 -19.81
C ALA A 174 -6.24 -3.24 -20.19
N ALA A 175 -6.32 -2.32 -19.22
CA ALA A 175 -6.18 -0.90 -19.46
C ALA A 175 -4.80 -0.58 -20.09
N PRO A 176 -4.75 0.29 -21.11
CA PRO A 176 -3.47 0.80 -21.60
C PRO A 176 -2.77 1.59 -20.49
N ALA A 177 -1.45 1.78 -20.63
CA ALA A 177 -0.61 2.55 -19.71
C ALA A 177 -1.33 3.77 -19.11
N PRO A 178 -1.10 4.09 -17.81
CA PRO A 178 0.05 3.67 -17.00
C PRO A 178 -0.12 2.34 -16.23
N ARG A 179 0.98 1.83 -15.66
CA ARG A 179 1.01 0.54 -14.91
C ARG A 179 0.19 0.66 -13.62
N PRO A 180 -0.55 -0.37 -13.17
CA PRO A 180 -1.40 -0.25 -12.00
C PRO A 180 -0.60 -0.05 -10.70
N ALA A 181 -1.17 0.79 -9.82
CA ALA A 181 -0.87 0.87 -8.40
C ALA A 181 -2.14 0.49 -7.62
N TRP A 182 -2.16 -0.75 -7.10
CA TRP A 182 -3.33 -1.36 -6.46
C TRP A 182 -3.52 -0.85 -5.04
N ALA A 183 -4.71 -0.39 -4.69
CA ALA A 183 -5.05 -0.01 -3.32
C ALA A 183 -6.33 -0.70 -2.83
N MET A 184 -6.34 -1.07 -1.55
CA MET A 184 -7.52 -1.60 -0.86
C MET A 184 -8.26 -0.53 -0.06
N ALA A 185 -7.64 0.64 0.18
CA ALA A 185 -8.26 1.74 0.90
C ALA A 185 -7.83 3.13 0.39
N SER A 186 -8.79 4.06 0.29
CA SER A 186 -8.57 5.50 0.16
C SER A 186 -8.75 6.18 1.52
N ARG A 187 -8.34 7.45 1.70
CA ARG A 187 -8.48 8.17 2.99
C ARG A 187 -9.92 8.11 3.51
N ASP A 188 -10.88 7.90 2.61
CA ASP A 188 -12.31 7.88 2.88
C ASP A 188 -12.90 6.48 3.05
N THR A 189 -12.07 5.43 2.99
CA THR A 189 -12.51 4.06 3.25
C THR A 189 -12.71 3.82 4.74
N GLU A 190 -13.93 3.47 5.12
CA GLU A 190 -14.24 2.95 6.46
C GLU A 190 -13.82 1.48 6.58
N ARG A 191 -13.14 1.14 7.68
CA ARG A 191 -12.71 -0.23 7.99
C ARG A 191 -13.63 -0.81 9.07
N SER A 192 -14.17 -2.00 8.82
CA SER A 192 -15.09 -2.67 9.73
C SER A 192 -14.42 -2.96 11.08
N ARG A 193 -15.19 -2.80 12.17
CA ARG A 193 -14.80 -3.20 13.54
C ARG A 193 -15.08 -4.67 13.85
N ASP A 194 -15.73 -5.39 12.94
CA ASP A 194 -16.04 -6.81 13.13
C ASP A 194 -14.78 -7.66 12.97
N GLU A 195 -14.41 -8.43 13.99
CA GLU A 195 -13.29 -9.37 13.94
C GLU A 195 -13.48 -10.41 12.83
N ALA A 196 -14.73 -10.81 12.54
CA ALA A 196 -15.04 -11.69 11.41
C ALA A 196 -14.68 -11.05 10.05
N ALA A 197 -14.64 -9.71 9.97
CA ALA A 197 -14.23 -9.00 8.77
C ALA A 197 -12.71 -9.05 8.51
N LEU A 198 -11.88 -9.41 9.51
CA LEU A 198 -10.44 -9.59 9.30
C LEU A 198 -10.12 -10.74 8.34
N THR A 199 -10.97 -11.77 8.30
CA THR A 199 -10.78 -12.93 7.43
C THR A 199 -10.76 -12.51 5.95
N PRO A 200 -11.80 -11.84 5.41
CA PRO A 200 -11.76 -11.22 4.08
C PRO A 200 -10.59 -10.27 3.84
N VAL A 201 -10.26 -9.41 4.81
CA VAL A 201 -9.17 -8.42 4.67
C VAL A 201 -7.83 -9.12 4.45
N ARG A 202 -7.51 -10.14 5.26
CA ARG A 202 -6.28 -10.93 5.13
C ARG A 202 -6.22 -11.68 3.79
N ALA A 203 -7.36 -12.21 3.32
CA ALA A 203 -7.42 -12.87 2.01
C ALA A 203 -7.18 -11.89 0.86
N MET A 204 -7.80 -10.71 0.89
CA MET A 204 -7.62 -9.69 -0.15
C MET A 204 -6.22 -9.08 -0.15
N ALA A 205 -5.54 -9.00 1.00
CA ALA A 205 -4.13 -8.60 1.07
C ALA A 205 -3.25 -9.52 0.21
N LEU A 206 -3.44 -10.85 0.30
CA LEU A 206 -2.70 -11.80 -0.54
C LEU A 206 -3.10 -11.72 -2.02
N VAL A 207 -4.36 -11.42 -2.33
CA VAL A 207 -4.77 -11.19 -3.73
C VAL A 207 -4.06 -9.96 -4.29
N GLN A 208 -4.11 -8.82 -3.59
CA GLN A 208 -3.45 -7.57 -3.98
C GLN A 208 -1.94 -7.77 -4.17
N LEU A 209 -1.27 -8.40 -3.21
CA LEU A 209 0.17 -8.62 -3.21
C LEU A 209 0.64 -9.68 -4.22
N ALA A 210 -0.27 -10.44 -4.85
CA ALA A 210 0.06 -11.34 -5.96
C ALA A 210 0.02 -10.68 -7.35
N LEU A 211 -0.59 -9.50 -7.48
CA LEU A 211 -0.82 -8.84 -8.78
C LEU A 211 0.44 -8.16 -9.33
N PRO A 212 0.57 -7.98 -10.66
CA PRO A 212 1.64 -7.15 -11.24
C PRO A 212 1.37 -5.69 -10.95
N GLY A 213 2.42 -4.90 -10.72
CA GLY A 213 2.29 -3.48 -10.49
C GLY A 213 2.73 -3.07 -9.11
N ALA A 214 2.69 -1.77 -8.87
CA ALA A 214 2.93 -1.24 -7.55
C ALA A 214 1.73 -1.56 -6.64
N VAL A 215 1.98 -1.55 -5.34
CA VAL A 215 0.95 -1.73 -4.30
C VAL A 215 0.98 -0.51 -3.41
N CYS A 216 -0.18 0.10 -3.18
CA CYS A 216 -0.36 1.21 -2.25
C CYS A 216 -1.06 0.68 -1.00
N LEU A 217 -0.36 0.69 0.13
CA LEU A 217 -0.89 0.37 1.45
C LEU A 217 -1.06 1.66 2.24
N ARG A 218 -2.16 1.85 2.97
CA ARG A 218 -2.24 2.89 4.00
C ARG A 218 -1.83 2.32 5.35
N HIS A 219 -1.23 3.18 6.18
CA HIS A 219 -0.99 2.85 7.57
C HIS A 219 -2.22 2.25 8.29
N GLY A 220 -1.96 1.18 9.03
CA GLY A 220 -2.96 0.39 9.74
C GLY A 220 -3.61 -0.73 8.93
N GLU A 221 -3.44 -0.79 7.60
CA GLU A 221 -3.94 -1.94 6.83
C GLU A 221 -3.21 -3.23 7.20
N GLU A 222 -1.91 -3.13 7.46
CA GLU A 222 -1.04 -4.22 7.88
C GLU A 222 -1.41 -4.78 9.25
N LEU A 223 -2.05 -3.96 10.09
CA LEU A 223 -2.57 -4.35 11.39
C LEU A 223 -4.01 -4.86 11.32
N GLY A 224 -4.69 -4.67 10.19
CA GLY A 224 -6.13 -4.88 10.09
C GLY A 224 -6.93 -3.89 10.94
N LEU A 225 -6.41 -2.67 11.15
CA LEU A 225 -7.02 -1.70 12.05
C LEU A 225 -8.43 -1.33 11.59
N PRO A 226 -9.42 -1.34 12.49
CA PRO A 226 -10.76 -0.91 12.18
C PRO A 226 -10.92 0.62 12.31
N GLY A 227 -12.03 1.16 11.81
CA GLY A 227 -12.39 2.57 11.95
C GLY A 227 -12.26 3.39 10.67
N ALA A 228 -12.56 4.68 10.80
CA ALA A 228 -12.60 5.64 9.69
C ALA A 228 -11.45 6.66 9.82
N HIS A 229 -11.44 7.65 8.91
CA HIS A 229 -10.43 8.70 8.74
C HIS A 229 -9.54 9.03 9.95
N ARG A 230 -8.22 9.13 9.71
CA ARG A 230 -7.19 9.56 10.69
C ARG A 230 -7.12 8.67 11.93
N VAL A 231 -7.14 7.36 11.71
CA VAL A 231 -6.82 6.38 12.74
C VAL A 231 -5.40 6.61 13.25
N ARG A 232 -5.27 6.88 14.55
CA ARG A 232 -3.98 6.99 15.22
C ARG A 232 -3.34 5.62 15.32
N MET A 233 -2.10 5.47 14.87
CA MET A 233 -1.39 4.19 14.95
C MET A 233 -1.22 3.77 16.43
N PRO A 234 -1.68 2.57 16.81
CA PRO A 234 -1.38 1.99 18.10
C PRO A 234 -0.02 1.28 18.02
N TRP A 235 1.00 1.86 18.62
CA TRP A 235 2.36 1.32 18.62
C TRP A 235 2.54 0.26 19.69
N GLU A 236 2.17 0.55 20.94
CA GLU A 236 2.52 -0.26 22.11
C GLU A 236 1.63 0.00 23.32
N GLY A 237 1.74 -0.84 24.35
CA GLY A 237 1.09 -0.66 25.63
C GLY A 237 -0.35 -1.16 25.72
N ASP A 238 -0.95 -1.01 26.90
CA ASP A 238 -2.22 -1.64 27.30
C ASP A 238 -3.41 -0.68 27.35
N ARG A 239 -3.20 0.60 27.04
CA ARG A 239 -4.24 1.64 27.12
C ARG A 239 -4.02 2.76 26.08
N PRO A 240 -5.10 3.45 25.66
CA PRO A 240 -4.98 4.65 24.84
C PRO A 240 -4.02 5.69 25.44
N PRO A 241 -3.20 6.37 24.61
CA PRO A 241 -3.24 6.36 23.15
C PRO A 241 -2.34 5.30 22.49
N PHE A 242 -1.99 4.23 23.22
CA PHE A 242 -1.17 3.11 22.72
C PHE A 242 0.17 3.53 22.12
N GLY A 243 0.91 4.38 22.84
CA GLY A 243 2.23 4.85 22.41
C GLY A 243 2.22 5.81 21.21
N PHE A 244 1.04 6.29 20.78
CA PHE A 244 0.94 7.30 19.73
C PHE A 244 1.52 8.67 20.15
N SER A 245 1.27 9.10 21.40
CA SER A 245 1.59 10.42 21.93
C SER A 245 1.79 10.37 23.44
N THR A 246 2.62 11.28 23.98
CA THR A 246 2.77 11.52 25.42
C THR A 246 1.86 12.63 25.97
N ALA A 247 1.03 13.26 25.13
CA ALA A 247 0.20 14.39 25.52
C ALA A 247 -0.85 14.01 26.59
N GLU A 248 -1.02 14.90 27.57
CA GLU A 248 -2.14 14.84 28.52
C GLU A 248 -3.43 15.33 27.85
N ALA A 249 -4.08 14.45 27.09
CA ALA A 249 -5.32 14.72 26.36
C ALA A 249 -6.40 13.66 26.62
N ASP A 250 -7.64 13.94 26.16
CA ASP A 250 -8.73 12.97 26.20
C ASP A 250 -8.64 12.02 24.99
N TRP A 251 -8.18 10.80 25.27
CA TRP A 251 -8.04 9.72 24.28
C TRP A 251 -9.21 8.73 24.27
N SER A 252 -10.33 9.04 24.93
CA SER A 252 -11.49 8.13 25.05
C SER A 252 -12.15 7.75 23.72
N SER A 253 -11.83 8.47 22.63
CA SER A 253 -12.23 8.12 21.26
C SER A 253 -11.55 6.85 20.72
N ILE A 254 -10.40 6.46 21.29
CA ILE A 254 -9.67 5.25 20.92
C ILE A 254 -10.17 4.09 21.80
N PRO A 255 -10.75 3.04 21.20
CA PRO A 255 -11.26 1.89 21.96
C PRO A 255 -10.15 1.15 22.73
N ALA A 256 -10.45 0.71 23.96
CA ALA A 256 -9.47 0.02 24.80
C ALA A 256 -9.10 -1.40 24.30
N ASP A 257 -9.98 -2.03 23.52
CA ASP A 257 -9.74 -3.34 22.88
C ASP A 257 -8.73 -3.25 21.71
N TRP A 258 -8.28 -2.05 21.35
CA TRP A 258 -7.19 -1.86 20.37
C TRP A 258 -5.82 -2.35 20.84
N VAL A 259 -5.70 -2.77 22.11
CA VAL A 259 -4.50 -3.44 22.62
C VAL A 259 -4.08 -4.63 21.74
N ALA A 260 -5.03 -5.38 21.16
CA ALA A 260 -4.72 -6.50 20.27
C ALA A 260 -4.24 -6.07 18.87
N PHE A 261 -4.45 -4.80 18.51
CA PHE A 261 -4.05 -4.22 17.25
C PHE A 261 -2.73 -3.43 17.34
N THR A 262 -2.11 -3.33 18.53
CA THR A 262 -0.84 -2.64 18.66
C THR A 262 0.25 -3.34 17.82
N VAL A 263 1.18 -2.54 17.30
CA VAL A 263 2.35 -3.08 16.60
C VAL A 263 3.11 -4.04 17.52
N GLU A 264 3.32 -3.68 18.79
CA GLU A 264 3.93 -4.53 19.82
C GLU A 264 3.25 -5.90 19.92
N ALA A 265 1.92 -5.94 20.13
CA ALA A 265 1.21 -7.21 20.29
C ALA A 265 1.25 -8.08 19.02
N GLN A 266 1.12 -7.48 17.84
CA GLN A 266 1.12 -8.24 16.60
C GLN A 266 2.51 -8.70 16.16
N LEU A 267 3.59 -8.01 16.56
CA LEU A 267 4.97 -8.45 16.32
C LEU A 267 5.31 -9.73 17.10
N GLU A 268 4.69 -9.95 18.26
CA GLU A 268 4.89 -11.15 19.07
C GLU A 268 4.06 -12.36 18.60
N ASP A 269 3.03 -12.14 17.77
CA ASP A 269 2.15 -13.18 17.25
C ASP A 269 2.45 -13.52 15.79
N ALA A 270 2.98 -14.73 15.54
CA ALA A 270 3.26 -15.24 14.20
C ALA A 270 2.01 -15.45 13.33
N ALA A 271 0.82 -15.51 13.93
CA ALA A 271 -0.45 -15.64 13.22
C ALA A 271 -1.14 -14.28 12.97
N SER A 272 -0.56 -13.17 13.45
CA SER A 272 -1.15 -11.84 13.34
C SER A 272 -1.29 -11.36 11.88
N THR A 273 -2.07 -10.30 11.69
CA THR A 273 -2.20 -9.67 10.37
C THR A 273 -0.87 -9.04 9.95
N LEU A 274 -0.13 -8.43 10.88
CA LEU A 274 1.20 -7.89 10.63
C LEU A 274 2.17 -8.97 10.16
N SER A 275 2.20 -10.11 10.83
CA SER A 275 3.04 -11.25 10.45
C SER A 275 2.72 -11.78 9.05
N LEU A 276 1.43 -11.78 8.66
CA LEU A 276 1.00 -12.13 7.31
C LEU A 276 1.52 -11.12 6.27
N TYR A 277 1.36 -9.82 6.50
CA TYR A 277 1.83 -8.79 5.57
C TYR A 277 3.35 -8.83 5.41
N ARG A 278 4.09 -8.97 6.51
CA ARG A 278 5.56 -9.07 6.46
C ARG A 278 6.03 -10.25 5.61
N GLN A 279 5.47 -11.45 5.84
CA GLN A 279 5.80 -12.63 5.06
C GLN A 279 5.41 -12.45 3.59
N ALA A 280 4.26 -11.83 3.32
CA ALA A 280 3.77 -11.60 1.96
C ALA A 280 4.66 -10.61 1.18
N LEU A 281 5.06 -9.51 1.82
CA LEU A 281 5.94 -8.49 1.24
C LEU A 281 7.34 -9.05 0.99
N GLU A 282 7.92 -9.75 1.98
CA GLU A 282 9.21 -10.41 1.83
C GLU A 282 9.18 -11.44 0.69
N THR A 283 8.16 -12.30 0.67
CA THR A 283 7.99 -13.31 -0.39
C THR A 283 7.83 -12.67 -1.76
N ARG A 284 7.00 -11.62 -1.88
CA ARG A 284 6.80 -10.88 -3.13
C ARG A 284 8.13 -10.30 -3.64
N SER A 285 8.95 -9.75 -2.75
CA SER A 285 10.21 -9.09 -3.11
C SER A 285 11.32 -10.08 -3.51
N THR A 286 11.38 -11.25 -2.88
CA THR A 286 12.51 -12.19 -3.02
C THR A 286 12.20 -13.38 -3.93
N HIS A 287 10.93 -13.76 -4.10
CA HIS A 287 10.56 -14.98 -4.81
C HIS A 287 10.42 -14.74 -6.33
N PRO A 288 11.13 -15.50 -7.20
CA PRO A 288 11.18 -15.25 -8.64
C PRO A 288 9.81 -15.41 -9.36
N ALA A 289 8.86 -16.08 -8.70
CA ALA A 289 7.52 -16.29 -9.25
C ALA A 289 6.64 -15.01 -9.30
N PHE A 290 7.07 -13.90 -8.70
CA PHE A 290 6.33 -12.63 -8.73
C PHE A 290 6.75 -11.73 -9.90
N THR A 291 7.68 -12.15 -10.75
CA THR A 291 8.30 -11.29 -11.77
C THR A 291 7.46 -11.06 -13.04
N SER A 292 6.44 -11.86 -13.36
CA SER A 292 5.68 -11.68 -14.61
C SER A 292 4.82 -10.41 -14.63
N ASP A 293 4.45 -9.89 -15.81
CA ASP A 293 3.51 -8.76 -15.90
C ASP A 293 2.09 -9.19 -16.26
N GLN A 294 1.86 -10.49 -16.46
CA GLN A 294 0.59 -11.02 -16.96
C GLN A 294 0.02 -12.05 -15.99
N VAL A 295 -1.32 -12.16 -16.01
CA VAL A 295 -2.05 -13.19 -15.27
C VAL A 295 -2.87 -14.06 -16.22
N GLU A 296 -2.95 -15.35 -15.92
CA GLU A 296 -3.75 -16.34 -16.65
C GLU A 296 -4.73 -17.00 -15.68
N TRP A 297 -6.00 -17.11 -16.07
CA TRP A 297 -7.08 -17.62 -15.22
C TRP A 297 -7.34 -19.11 -15.46
N PHE A 298 -7.72 -19.84 -14.41
CA PHE A 298 -8.14 -21.24 -14.49
C PHE A 298 -9.61 -21.44 -14.11
N GLY A 299 -10.11 -22.65 -14.33
CA GLY A 299 -11.37 -23.06 -13.75
C GLY A 299 -11.26 -23.17 -12.23
N ALA A 300 -12.24 -22.64 -11.52
CA ALA A 300 -12.38 -22.72 -10.08
C ALA A 300 -13.84 -23.09 -9.72
N PRO A 301 -14.10 -23.60 -8.51
CA PRO A 301 -15.46 -23.73 -7.99
C PRO A 301 -16.24 -22.42 -8.03
N GLU A 302 -17.56 -22.49 -7.88
CA GLU A 302 -18.41 -21.32 -7.73
C GLU A 302 -17.94 -20.47 -6.53
N GLU A 303 -18.04 -19.14 -6.65
CA GLU A 303 -17.56 -18.19 -5.63
C GLU A 303 -16.05 -18.34 -5.28
N CYS A 304 -15.26 -18.88 -6.21
CA CYS A 304 -13.80 -18.96 -6.10
C CYS A 304 -13.13 -18.48 -7.38
N PHE A 305 -11.86 -18.10 -7.30
CA PHE A 305 -11.02 -17.97 -8.49
C PHE A 305 -9.59 -18.43 -8.21
N ALA A 306 -8.87 -18.73 -9.29
CA ALA A 306 -7.42 -18.85 -9.27
C ALA A 306 -6.83 -18.24 -10.54
N PHE A 307 -5.69 -17.55 -10.38
CA PHE A 307 -4.88 -17.07 -11.50
C PHE A 307 -3.40 -17.45 -11.29
N ARG A 308 -2.65 -17.55 -12.38
CA ARG A 308 -1.19 -17.72 -12.40
C ARG A 308 -0.51 -16.50 -12.97
N ARG A 309 0.67 -16.18 -12.46
CA ARG A 309 1.61 -15.23 -13.08
C ARG A 309 2.26 -15.87 -14.31
N THR A 310 1.89 -15.45 -15.51
CA THR A 310 2.27 -16.11 -16.78
C THR A 310 3.78 -16.31 -16.89
N GLY A 311 4.23 -17.50 -17.25
CA GLY A 311 5.66 -17.80 -17.39
C GLY A 311 6.40 -18.02 -16.06
N THR A 312 5.68 -18.04 -14.94
CA THR A 312 6.21 -18.41 -13.63
C THR A 312 5.34 -19.50 -12.98
N SER A 313 5.73 -19.94 -11.79
CA SER A 313 4.97 -20.92 -11.00
C SER A 313 3.87 -20.33 -10.11
N LEU A 314 3.84 -19.00 -9.84
CA LEU A 314 2.94 -18.46 -8.83
C LEU A 314 1.47 -18.64 -9.23
N ILE A 315 0.71 -19.33 -8.39
CA ILE A 315 -0.75 -19.41 -8.40
C ILE A 315 -1.28 -18.64 -7.19
N CYS A 316 -2.22 -17.72 -7.41
CA CYS A 316 -3.02 -17.11 -6.34
C CYS A 316 -4.44 -17.66 -6.43
N ALA A 317 -4.94 -18.22 -5.34
CA ALA A 317 -6.31 -18.73 -5.22
C ALA A 317 -7.08 -17.96 -4.14
N LEU A 318 -8.36 -17.71 -4.38
CA LEU A 318 -9.29 -17.08 -3.44
C LEU A 318 -10.56 -17.93 -3.31
N ASN A 319 -10.96 -18.20 -2.07
CA ASN A 319 -12.25 -18.82 -1.74
C ASN A 319 -13.18 -17.79 -1.04
N THR A 320 -14.21 -17.33 -1.76
CA THR A 320 -15.27 -16.49 -1.18
C THR A 320 -16.55 -17.28 -0.88
N SER A 321 -16.56 -18.60 -1.14
CA SER A 321 -17.69 -19.48 -0.90
C SER A 321 -17.85 -19.83 0.59
N PRO A 322 -19.00 -20.37 1.02
CA PRO A 322 -19.21 -20.79 2.41
C PRO A 322 -18.61 -22.17 2.74
N SER A 323 -17.97 -22.85 1.78
CA SER A 323 -17.43 -24.21 1.96
C SER A 323 -15.92 -24.25 1.75
N ALA A 324 -15.24 -25.22 2.37
CA ALA A 324 -13.86 -25.52 2.01
C ALA A 324 -13.81 -26.07 0.58
N VAL A 325 -12.77 -25.69 -0.17
CA VAL A 325 -12.58 -26.11 -1.57
C VAL A 325 -11.19 -26.69 -1.79
N PRO A 326 -10.98 -27.59 -2.76
CA PRO A 326 -9.65 -28.10 -3.07
C PRO A 326 -8.68 -26.96 -3.43
N VAL A 327 -7.46 -27.00 -2.88
CA VAL A 327 -6.38 -26.10 -3.32
C VAL A 327 -5.92 -26.47 -4.73
N PRO A 328 -5.47 -25.50 -5.55
CA PRO A 328 -4.76 -25.80 -6.78
C PRO A 328 -3.52 -26.68 -6.52
N PRO A 329 -3.05 -27.46 -7.51
CA PRO A 329 -1.80 -28.20 -7.36
C PRO A 329 -0.61 -27.24 -7.22
N GLY A 330 0.27 -27.52 -6.26
CA GLY A 330 1.48 -26.75 -6.00
C GLY A 330 1.95 -26.89 -4.55
N GLU A 331 3.16 -26.40 -4.27
CA GLU A 331 3.65 -26.22 -2.91
C GLU A 331 3.07 -24.92 -2.34
N LEU A 332 2.50 -24.97 -1.12
CA LEU A 332 1.98 -23.78 -0.44
C LEU A 332 3.14 -22.85 -0.07
N LEU A 333 3.14 -21.63 -0.59
CA LEU A 333 4.05 -20.57 -0.15
C LEU A 333 3.50 -19.82 1.07
N LEU A 334 2.24 -19.39 0.99
CA LEU A 334 1.61 -18.57 2.02
C LEU A 334 0.09 -18.69 1.93
N SER A 335 -0.61 -18.67 3.06
CA SER A 335 -2.07 -18.52 3.09
C SER A 335 -2.52 -17.52 4.15
N SER A 336 -3.64 -16.85 3.89
CA SER A 336 -4.16 -15.83 4.79
C SER A 336 -4.68 -16.41 6.11
N ARG A 337 -5.03 -17.71 6.09
CA ARG A 337 -5.43 -18.55 7.22
C ARG A 337 -4.95 -20.00 7.00
N PRO A 338 -4.71 -20.80 8.05
CA PRO A 338 -4.28 -22.19 7.90
C PRO A 338 -5.22 -23.00 6.99
N LEU A 339 -4.65 -23.85 6.15
CA LEU A 339 -5.43 -24.82 5.36
C LEU A 339 -6.04 -25.89 6.27
N GLU A 340 -7.22 -26.38 5.91
CA GLU A 340 -7.94 -27.40 6.68
C GLU A 340 -7.94 -28.70 5.89
N SER A 341 -7.24 -29.74 6.37
CA SER A 341 -7.15 -31.05 5.71
C SER A 341 -6.68 -31.01 4.24
N GLY A 342 -5.87 -30.01 3.88
CA GLY A 342 -5.41 -29.79 2.50
C GLY A 342 -6.40 -29.03 1.61
N GLU A 343 -7.48 -28.50 2.17
CA GLU A 343 -8.46 -27.65 1.49
C GLU A 343 -8.29 -26.17 1.88
N LEU A 344 -8.73 -25.29 0.99
CA LEU A 344 -8.78 -23.84 1.17
C LEU A 344 -10.10 -23.46 1.88
N PRO A 345 -10.07 -23.00 3.14
CA PRO A 345 -11.29 -22.69 3.89
C PRO A 345 -12.02 -21.44 3.35
N PRO A 346 -13.30 -21.24 3.71
CA PRO A 346 -14.03 -20.00 3.43
C PRO A 346 -13.26 -18.76 3.86
N GLY A 347 -13.29 -17.72 3.03
CA GLY A 347 -12.66 -16.45 3.38
C GLY A 347 -11.13 -16.46 3.31
N THR A 348 -10.54 -17.40 2.57
CA THR A 348 -9.08 -17.62 2.56
C THR A 348 -8.51 -17.41 1.17
N ALA A 349 -7.33 -16.80 1.10
CA ALA A 349 -6.49 -16.78 -0.09
C ALA A 349 -5.19 -17.54 0.17
N ALA A 350 -4.61 -18.10 -0.89
CA ALA A 350 -3.34 -18.82 -0.82
C ALA A 350 -2.48 -18.59 -2.07
N TRP A 351 -1.17 -18.61 -1.85
CA TRP A 351 -0.13 -18.60 -2.88
C TRP A 351 0.52 -19.97 -2.98
N LEU A 352 0.65 -20.49 -4.20
CA LEU A 352 1.27 -21.78 -4.47
C LEU A 352 2.28 -21.69 -5.63
N VAL A 353 3.26 -22.60 -5.68
CA VAL A 353 4.26 -22.71 -6.77
C VAL A 353 4.52 -24.13 -7.25
#